data_AF-A0AAU3CI37-F1
#
_entry.id   AF-A0AAU3CI37-F1
#
_cell.length_a   1.000
_cell.length_b   1.000
_cell.length_c   1.000
_cell.angle_alpha   90.00
_cell.angle_beta   90.00
_cell.angle_gamma   90.00
#
_symmetry.space_group_name_H-M   'P 1'
#
loop_
_entity.id
_entity.type
_entity.pdbx_description
1 polymer ?
#
loop_
_entity_poly.entity_id
_entity_poly.type
_entity_poly.pdbx_seq_one_letter_code
_entity_poly.pdbx_strand_id
1 'polypeptide(L)'
;MGHRPSPLDEFRPERAPAPRLAVVGNPENRRVALFEDAVRAAGLPAPRIVPWADVLGAGGADFDAEEIVRLDSPGENPDVDRLLRGATDPTRVEGSGRWYTRFTTAVRSLRGGVRLDDPDELAVLFDKRLCHGVLDAAGVPVPASPTSGPQGAPVRGWDDVRASMREHRMPRLFVKPAHGSSASGVLAVESGGGGRIRATTSVELAADGGLYNSLRVRRYEREQDIAAIVDALAPDGLHVERWLPKAAQEGRVADLRVVVVAGRATHAVVRTSRSPLTNLHLGGRRGDLDAVREAVGAAGARWTDLLDVCERAAACFPRTLCVGVDLLPAVGWRRAAVGEVNAFGDLLPRLTGLPGSGAEGLDTYATQVAAVLGDIARYRTGTPHA
;
A
#
# COMPACT_ATOMS: atom_id res chain seq x y z
N MET A 1 -47.39 57.72 0.76
CA MET A 1 -46.22 57.13 0.08
C MET A 1 -45.83 55.88 0.86
N GLY A 2 -46.36 54.72 0.47
CA GLY A 2 -46.00 53.44 1.07
C GLY A 2 -45.00 52.73 0.17
N HIS A 3 -43.81 52.44 0.68
CA HIS A 3 -42.84 51.59 0.00
C HIS A 3 -43.02 50.18 0.55
N ARG A 4 -43.65 49.30 -0.23
CA ARG A 4 -43.68 47.86 0.05
C ARG A 4 -42.32 47.28 -0.37
N PRO A 5 -41.62 46.50 0.48
CA PRO A 5 -40.46 45.75 0.03
C PRO A 5 -40.89 44.67 -0.97
N SER A 6 -40.07 44.49 -2.00
CA SER A 6 -40.23 43.50 -3.07
C SER A 6 -40.12 42.07 -2.52
N PRO A 7 -40.98 41.10 -2.92
CA PRO A 7 -40.92 39.72 -2.41
C PRO A 7 -39.86 38.83 -3.09
N LEU A 8 -38.80 39.42 -3.67
CA LEU A 8 -37.82 38.67 -4.47
C LEU A 8 -36.41 38.54 -3.87
N ASP A 9 -36.21 38.93 -2.59
CA ASP A 9 -34.88 38.96 -1.96
C ASP A 9 -34.61 37.88 -0.91
N GLU A 10 -35.40 36.80 -0.83
CA GLU A 10 -35.12 35.70 0.11
C GLU A 10 -35.36 34.31 -0.52
N PHE A 11 -34.54 33.95 -1.50
CA PHE A 11 -34.17 32.55 -1.73
C PHE A 11 -32.67 32.49 -2.04
N ARG A 12 -31.85 32.75 -1.01
CA ARG A 12 -30.50 32.18 -1.01
C ARG A 12 -30.68 30.69 -0.73
N PRO A 13 -30.29 29.78 -1.64
CA PRO A 13 -30.26 28.36 -1.28
C PRO A 13 -29.37 28.23 -0.04
N GLU A 14 -29.91 27.65 1.03
CA GLU A 14 -29.10 27.24 2.18
C GLU A 14 -27.90 26.48 1.62
N ARG A 15 -26.69 27.02 1.83
CA ARG A 15 -25.48 26.29 1.47
C ARG A 15 -25.53 25.00 2.29
N ALA A 16 -25.62 23.86 1.59
CA ALA A 16 -25.54 22.57 2.24
C ALA A 16 -24.35 22.55 3.21
N PRO A 17 -24.53 22.03 4.44
CA PRO A 17 -23.50 22.08 5.46
C PRO A 17 -22.19 21.51 4.93
N ALA A 18 -21.07 22.15 5.29
CA ALA A 18 -19.74 21.71 4.90
C ALA A 18 -19.54 20.25 5.34
N PRO A 19 -18.90 19.41 4.51
CA PRO A 19 -18.68 18.02 4.89
C PRO A 19 -17.84 17.92 6.16
N ARG A 20 -18.25 17.03 7.06
CA ARG A 20 -17.50 16.71 8.27
C ARG A 20 -16.58 15.54 7.97
N LEU A 21 -15.27 15.76 8.06
CA LEU A 21 -14.29 14.69 7.90
C LEU A 21 -13.85 14.15 9.26
N ALA A 22 -13.56 12.86 9.30
CA ALA A 22 -12.88 12.21 10.41
C ALA A 22 -11.72 11.36 9.89
N VAL A 23 -10.68 11.21 10.72
CA VAL A 23 -9.51 10.38 10.42
C VAL A 23 -9.30 9.40 11.56
N VAL A 24 -9.31 8.11 11.24
CA VAL A 24 -8.80 7.08 12.15
C VAL A 24 -7.31 6.91 11.89
N GLY A 25 -6.48 7.35 12.82
CA GLY A 25 -5.03 7.41 12.61
C GLY A 25 -4.27 7.78 13.88
N ASN A 26 -2.95 7.58 13.86
CA ASN A 26 -2.07 7.96 14.96
C ASN A 26 -1.88 9.50 14.96
N PRO A 27 -2.34 10.25 15.98
CA PRO A 27 -2.39 11.72 15.93
C PRO A 27 -1.03 12.39 15.71
N GLU A 28 0.05 11.77 16.20
CA GLU A 28 1.42 12.23 16.05
C GLU A 28 2.00 11.95 14.64
N ASN A 29 1.32 11.14 13.83
CA ASN A 29 1.83 10.70 12.55
C ASN A 29 1.69 11.81 11.49
N ARG A 30 2.76 11.97 10.68
CA ARG A 30 2.82 12.95 9.59
C ARG A 30 1.69 12.79 8.57
N ARG A 31 1.19 11.58 8.32
CA ARG A 31 0.10 11.35 7.37
C ARG A 31 -1.22 11.96 7.86
N VAL A 32 -1.47 11.94 9.17
CA VAL A 32 -2.63 12.58 9.80
C VAL A 32 -2.49 14.11 9.71
N ALA A 33 -1.33 14.64 10.09
CA ALA A 33 -1.07 16.09 10.03
C ALA A 33 -1.20 16.64 8.59
N LEU A 34 -0.58 16.00 7.60
CA LEU A 34 -0.64 16.45 6.20
C LEU A 34 -2.06 16.40 5.62
N PHE A 35 -2.85 15.40 6.01
CA PHE A 35 -4.25 15.35 5.60
C PHE A 35 -5.10 16.43 6.26
N GLU A 36 -4.89 16.69 7.54
CA GLU A 36 -5.55 17.79 8.23
C GLU A 36 -5.19 19.15 7.59
N ASP A 37 -3.92 19.37 7.25
CA ASP A 37 -3.49 20.58 6.54
C ASP A 37 -4.17 20.70 5.16
N ALA A 38 -4.29 19.60 4.42
CA ALA A 38 -5.01 19.57 3.15
C ALA A 38 -6.51 19.89 3.30
N VAL A 39 -7.17 19.38 4.35
CA VAL A 39 -8.58 19.69 4.66
C VAL A 39 -8.75 21.18 4.98
N ARG A 40 -7.86 21.76 5.81
CA ARG A 40 -7.89 23.19 6.14
C ARG A 40 -7.60 24.06 4.92
N ALA A 41 -6.63 23.67 4.08
CA ALA A 41 -6.30 24.38 2.84
C ALA A 41 -7.48 24.40 1.85
N ALA A 42 -8.35 23.38 1.88
CA ALA A 42 -9.59 23.34 1.12
C ALA A 42 -10.73 24.19 1.73
N GLY A 43 -10.48 24.89 2.84
CA GLY A 43 -11.46 25.77 3.51
C GLY A 43 -12.48 25.02 4.38
N LEU A 44 -12.21 23.76 4.72
CA LEU A 44 -13.06 22.94 5.57
C LEU A 44 -12.64 23.02 7.05
N PRO A 45 -13.56 22.74 8.00
CA PRO A 45 -13.18 22.52 9.39
C PRO A 45 -12.16 21.40 9.54
N ALA A 46 -11.30 21.49 10.56
CA ALA A 46 -10.35 20.42 10.89
C ALA A 46 -11.07 19.07 11.06
N PRO A 47 -10.53 17.97 10.54
CA PRO A 47 -11.15 16.67 10.69
C PRO A 47 -11.11 16.21 12.15
N ARG A 48 -12.13 15.48 12.59
CA ARG A 48 -12.11 14.79 13.89
C ARG A 48 -11.06 13.68 13.85
N ILE A 49 -10.08 13.71 14.75
CA ILE A 49 -9.07 12.65 14.84
C ILE A 49 -9.52 11.60 15.86
N VAL A 50 -9.53 10.33 15.45
CA VAL A 50 -9.84 9.17 16.28
C VAL A 50 -8.58 8.29 16.36
N PRO A 51 -7.87 8.27 17.49
CA PRO A 51 -6.64 7.51 17.65
C PRO A 51 -6.84 6.00 17.50
N TRP A 52 -5.92 5.30 16.80
CA TRP A 52 -5.95 3.83 16.74
C TRP A 52 -5.85 3.17 18.12
N ALA A 53 -5.09 3.77 19.05
CA ALA A 53 -4.99 3.28 20.43
C ALA A 53 -6.37 3.22 21.12
N ASP A 54 -7.20 4.23 20.91
CA ASP A 54 -8.55 4.30 21.49
C ASP A 54 -9.48 3.28 20.83
N VAL A 55 -9.44 3.15 19.50
CA VAL A 55 -10.22 2.14 18.76
C VAL A 55 -9.88 0.73 19.26
N LEU A 56 -8.59 0.42 19.38
CA LEU A 56 -8.11 -0.88 19.82
C LEU A 56 -8.41 -1.15 21.30
N GLY A 57 -8.34 -0.11 22.15
CA GLY A 57 -8.64 -0.22 23.58
C GLY A 57 -10.13 -0.36 23.89
N ALA A 58 -10.98 0.38 23.17
CA ALA A 58 -12.43 0.39 23.35
C ALA A 58 -13.17 -0.69 22.55
N GLY A 59 -12.49 -1.33 21.58
CA GLY A 59 -13.09 -2.33 20.70
C GLY A 59 -13.97 -1.71 19.60
N GLY A 60 -13.68 -0.49 19.16
CA GLY A 60 -14.38 0.21 18.08
C GLY A 60 -14.51 1.72 18.32
N ALA A 61 -15.16 2.40 17.37
CA ALA A 61 -15.51 3.81 17.47
C ALA A 61 -16.76 4.12 16.64
N ASP A 62 -17.56 5.07 17.11
CA ASP A 62 -18.80 5.52 16.48
C ASP A 62 -18.61 6.86 15.76
N PHE A 63 -19.17 6.94 14.55
CA PHE A 63 -19.18 8.12 13.69
C PHE A 63 -20.61 8.50 13.34
N ASP A 64 -20.87 9.80 13.21
CA ASP A 64 -22.16 10.29 12.76
C ASP A 64 -22.39 9.89 11.30
N ALA A 65 -23.65 9.71 10.88
CA ALA A 65 -23.98 9.26 9.52
C ALA A 65 -23.43 10.18 8.41
N GLU A 66 -23.25 11.46 8.71
CA GLU A 66 -22.73 12.47 7.78
C GLU A 66 -21.19 12.61 7.81
N GLU A 67 -20.50 11.94 8.74
CA GLU A 67 -19.03 11.99 8.82
C GLU A 67 -18.40 11.14 7.71
N ILE A 68 -17.55 11.77 6.91
CA ILE A 68 -16.72 11.11 5.90
C ILE A 68 -15.44 10.65 6.59
N VAL A 69 -15.24 9.34 6.70
CA VAL A 69 -14.18 8.76 7.52
C VAL A 69 -13.07 8.19 6.64
N ARG A 70 -11.88 8.77 6.79
CA ARG A 70 -10.62 8.26 6.24
C ARG A 70 -9.93 7.37 7.25
N LEU A 71 -9.40 6.24 6.82
CA LEU A 71 -8.48 5.45 7.63
C LEU A 71 -7.04 5.77 7.21
N ASP A 72 -6.13 5.80 8.17
CA ASP A 72 -4.70 5.91 7.92
C ASP A 72 -3.96 4.71 8.54
N SER A 73 -2.71 4.52 8.11
CA SER A 73 -1.87 3.43 8.60
C SER A 73 -1.73 3.49 10.13
N PRO A 74 -1.92 2.37 10.84
CA PRO A 74 -1.67 2.29 12.29
C PRO A 74 -0.17 2.15 12.62
N GLY A 75 0.72 2.16 11.61
CA GLY A 75 2.17 2.00 11.77
C GLY A 75 2.87 3.23 12.38
N GLU A 76 4.18 3.10 12.59
CA GLU A 76 5.06 4.12 13.21
C GLU A 76 4.67 4.52 14.66
N ASN A 77 3.81 3.74 15.33
CA ASN A 77 3.46 3.92 16.74
C ASN A 77 3.74 2.61 17.52
N PRO A 78 4.69 2.59 18.46
CA PRO A 78 5.07 1.39 19.20
C PRO A 78 3.97 0.79 20.07
N ASP A 79 3.08 1.61 20.64
CA ASP A 79 2.00 1.13 21.50
C ASP A 79 0.89 0.46 20.67
N VAL A 80 0.55 1.05 19.52
CA VAL A 80 -0.39 0.46 18.56
C VAL A 80 0.17 -0.82 17.95
N ASP A 81 1.46 -0.85 17.56
CA ASP A 81 2.07 -2.10 17.07
C ASP A 81 2.09 -3.18 18.15
N ARG A 82 2.34 -2.84 19.42
CA ARG A 82 2.24 -3.79 20.54
C ARG A 82 0.82 -4.34 20.69
N LEU A 83 -0.22 -3.51 20.55
CA LEU A 83 -1.62 -3.96 20.61
C LEU A 83 -1.98 -4.88 19.43
N LEU A 84 -1.46 -4.62 18.24
CA LEU A 84 -1.76 -5.39 17.02
C LEU A 84 -0.91 -6.68 16.92
N ARG A 85 0.40 -6.56 17.10
CA ARG A 85 1.38 -7.65 16.91
C ARG A 85 1.63 -8.44 18.19
N GLY A 86 1.50 -7.82 19.35
CA GLY A 86 1.84 -8.42 20.64
C GLY A 86 3.35 -8.56 20.90
N ALA A 87 4.20 -8.04 20.02
CA ALA A 87 5.66 -7.99 20.22
C ALA A 87 6.03 -6.71 20.97
N THR A 88 7.04 -6.79 21.84
CA THR A 88 7.57 -5.63 22.58
C THR A 88 8.64 -4.88 21.81
N ASP A 89 9.35 -5.56 20.90
CA ASP A 89 10.37 -4.97 20.05
C ASP A 89 9.81 -4.71 18.64
N PRO A 90 9.72 -3.44 18.21
CA PRO A 90 9.14 -3.06 16.92
C PRO A 90 9.98 -3.48 15.71
N THR A 91 11.21 -3.97 15.94
CA THR A 91 12.08 -4.48 14.88
C THR A 91 11.85 -5.96 14.58
N ARG A 92 11.04 -6.68 15.38
CA ARG A 92 10.66 -8.07 15.10
C ARG A 92 9.90 -8.19 13.80
N VAL A 93 10.25 -9.21 13.01
CA VAL A 93 9.64 -9.45 11.70
C VAL A 93 8.37 -10.29 11.83
N GLU A 94 8.32 -11.17 12.83
CA GLU A 94 7.21 -12.09 13.06
C GLU A 94 5.96 -11.39 13.61
N GLY A 95 4.86 -12.14 13.69
CA GLY A 95 3.58 -11.70 14.23
C GLY A 95 2.74 -10.88 13.23
N SER A 96 3.11 -10.89 11.95
CA SER A 96 2.36 -10.19 10.90
C SER A 96 0.95 -10.76 10.68
N GLY A 97 0.74 -12.07 10.88
CA GLY A 97 -0.59 -12.68 10.79
C GLY A 97 -1.51 -12.28 11.96
N ARG A 98 -0.94 -12.18 13.17
CA ARG A 98 -1.66 -11.66 14.35
C ARG A 98 -2.00 -10.18 14.16
N TRP A 99 -1.02 -9.38 13.70
CA TRP A 99 -1.21 -7.98 13.38
C TRP A 99 -2.36 -7.79 12.39
N TYR A 100 -2.39 -8.57 11.30
CA TYR A 100 -3.43 -8.53 10.28
C TYR A 100 -4.81 -8.85 10.84
N THR A 101 -4.91 -9.93 11.62
CA THR A 101 -6.18 -10.35 12.22
C THR A 101 -6.74 -9.27 13.14
N ARG A 102 -5.90 -8.68 14.00
CA ARG A 102 -6.35 -7.64 14.93
C ARG A 102 -6.66 -6.33 14.21
N PHE A 103 -5.87 -5.96 13.22
CA PHE A 103 -6.10 -4.76 12.43
C PHE A 103 -7.43 -4.83 11.67
N THR A 104 -7.67 -5.91 10.91
CA THR A 104 -8.92 -6.09 10.17
C THR A 104 -10.14 -6.21 11.10
N THR A 105 -9.99 -6.80 12.29
CA THR A 105 -11.03 -6.79 13.33
C THR A 105 -11.33 -5.37 13.82
N ALA A 106 -10.30 -4.56 14.07
CA ALA A 106 -10.46 -3.17 14.51
C ALA A 106 -11.09 -2.28 13.43
N VAL A 107 -10.74 -2.50 12.16
CA VAL A 107 -11.39 -1.81 11.02
C VAL A 107 -12.88 -2.14 10.98
N ARG A 108 -13.25 -3.42 11.16
CA ARG A 108 -14.65 -3.88 11.15
C ARG A 108 -15.44 -3.48 12.39
N SER A 109 -14.81 -3.05 13.47
CA SER A 109 -15.52 -2.62 14.68
C SER A 109 -15.92 -1.13 14.66
N LEU A 110 -15.51 -0.39 13.63
CA LEU A 110 -15.91 0.99 13.41
C LEU A 110 -17.35 1.04 12.90
N ARG A 111 -18.19 1.91 13.49
CA ARG A 111 -19.63 1.98 13.19
C ARG A 111 -20.03 3.35 12.71
N GLY A 112 -20.98 3.40 11.78
CA GLY A 112 -21.44 4.65 11.18
C GLY A 112 -20.39 5.34 10.29
N GLY A 113 -20.74 6.54 9.83
CA GLY A 113 -19.97 7.32 8.86
C GLY A 113 -19.92 6.71 7.46
N VAL A 114 -19.49 7.52 6.50
CA VAL A 114 -19.24 7.10 5.11
C VAL A 114 -17.74 6.88 4.93
N ARG A 115 -17.32 5.63 4.65
CA ARG A 115 -15.91 5.26 4.56
C ARG A 115 -15.30 5.69 3.23
N LEU A 116 -14.07 6.20 3.28
CA LEU A 116 -13.22 6.36 2.10
C LEU A 116 -12.44 5.07 1.77
N ASP A 117 -12.36 4.15 2.73
CA ASP A 117 -11.61 2.90 2.63
C ASP A 117 -12.50 1.75 3.11
N ASP A 118 -12.89 0.85 2.19
CA ASP A 118 -13.81 -0.23 2.50
C ASP A 118 -13.15 -1.35 3.34
N PRO A 119 -13.77 -1.82 4.44
CA PRO A 119 -13.18 -2.84 5.32
C PRO A 119 -12.79 -4.14 4.63
N ASP A 120 -13.57 -4.60 3.64
CA ASP A 120 -13.30 -5.86 2.95
C ASP A 120 -12.23 -5.71 1.88
N GLU A 121 -12.20 -4.57 1.18
CA GLU A 121 -11.09 -4.24 0.27
C GLU A 121 -9.78 -4.03 1.04
N LEU A 122 -9.80 -3.38 2.21
CA LEU A 122 -8.65 -3.26 3.09
C LEU A 122 -8.14 -4.65 3.53
N ALA A 123 -9.04 -5.56 3.91
CA ALA A 123 -8.65 -6.92 4.27
C ALA A 123 -7.92 -7.65 3.12
N VAL A 124 -8.28 -7.40 1.87
CA VAL A 124 -7.60 -7.94 0.68
C VAL A 124 -6.28 -7.22 0.41
N LEU A 125 -6.25 -5.88 0.45
CA LEU A 125 -5.06 -5.06 0.22
C LEU A 125 -3.92 -5.36 1.22
N PHE A 126 -4.27 -5.70 2.46
CA PHE A 126 -3.29 -6.07 3.49
C PHE A 126 -2.82 -7.52 3.43
N ASP A 127 -3.40 -8.39 2.58
CA ASP A 127 -2.91 -9.74 2.33
C ASP A 127 -2.40 -9.88 0.89
N LYS A 128 -1.08 -9.94 0.72
CA LYS A 128 -0.43 -10.00 -0.60
C LYS A 128 -0.93 -11.14 -1.46
N ARG A 129 -1.30 -12.27 -0.88
CA ARG A 129 -1.80 -13.43 -1.63
C ARG A 129 -3.16 -13.12 -2.23
N LEU A 130 -4.06 -12.58 -1.41
CA LEU A 130 -5.42 -12.23 -1.82
C LEU A 130 -5.41 -11.08 -2.83
N CYS A 131 -4.68 -10.00 -2.54
CA CYS A 131 -4.53 -8.88 -3.47
C CYS A 131 -3.96 -9.37 -4.81
N HIS A 132 -2.91 -10.19 -4.78
CA HIS A 132 -2.32 -10.76 -6.01
C HIS A 132 -3.33 -11.59 -6.80
N GLY A 133 -4.14 -12.42 -6.13
CA GLY A 133 -5.19 -13.21 -6.77
C GLY A 133 -6.28 -12.38 -7.43
N VAL A 134 -6.70 -11.29 -6.78
CA VAL A 134 -7.68 -10.33 -7.35
C VAL A 134 -7.14 -9.68 -8.62
N LEU A 135 -5.88 -9.22 -8.58
CA LEU A 135 -5.23 -8.59 -9.73
C LEU A 135 -5.07 -9.54 -10.91
N ASP A 136 -4.60 -10.77 -10.64
CA ASP A 136 -4.42 -11.81 -11.66
C ASP A 136 -5.76 -12.18 -12.33
N ALA A 137 -6.82 -12.35 -11.53
CA ALA A 137 -8.17 -12.65 -12.04
C ALA A 137 -8.74 -11.50 -12.90
N ALA A 138 -8.37 -10.25 -12.62
CA ALA A 138 -8.74 -9.08 -13.43
C ALA A 138 -7.83 -8.87 -14.65
N GLY A 139 -6.88 -9.78 -14.90
CA GLY A 139 -5.89 -9.70 -15.99
C GLY A 139 -4.91 -8.53 -15.82
N VAL A 140 -4.75 -7.99 -14.61
CA VAL A 140 -3.71 -7.01 -14.30
C VAL A 140 -2.38 -7.77 -14.25
N PRO A 141 -1.34 -7.37 -15.00
CA PRO A 141 -0.09 -8.11 -15.02
C PRO A 141 0.54 -8.15 -13.64
N VAL A 142 0.78 -9.34 -13.10
CA VAL A 142 1.49 -9.60 -11.84
C VAL A 142 2.55 -10.70 -12.06
N PRO A 143 3.58 -10.81 -11.20
CA PRO A 143 4.52 -11.94 -11.29
C PRO A 143 3.80 -13.30 -11.12
N ALA A 144 4.27 -14.35 -11.80
CA ALA A 144 3.70 -15.68 -11.58
C ALA A 144 3.88 -16.12 -10.10
N SER A 145 2.82 -16.61 -9.46
CA SER A 145 2.82 -16.98 -8.05
C SER A 145 1.93 -18.21 -7.79
N PRO A 146 2.45 -19.29 -7.18
CA PRO A 146 1.64 -20.44 -6.77
C PRO A 146 0.86 -20.22 -5.48
N THR A 147 1.14 -19.14 -4.75
CA THR A 147 0.45 -18.75 -3.52
C THR A 147 -0.64 -17.70 -3.78
N SER A 148 -0.93 -17.42 -5.06
CA SER A 148 -1.90 -16.39 -5.48
C SER A 148 -3.33 -16.76 -5.10
N GLY A 149 -4.03 -15.84 -4.45
CA GLY A 149 -5.45 -15.95 -4.13
C GLY A 149 -5.78 -16.91 -2.99
N PRO A 150 -7.09 -17.05 -2.66
CA PRO A 150 -7.55 -17.87 -1.54
C PRO A 150 -7.33 -19.38 -1.74
N GLN A 151 -7.12 -19.82 -2.99
CA GLN A 151 -6.83 -21.21 -3.34
C GLN A 151 -5.33 -21.47 -3.57
N GLY A 152 -4.47 -20.47 -3.31
CA GLY A 152 -3.02 -20.61 -3.44
C GLY A 152 -2.47 -21.66 -2.48
N ALA A 153 -1.44 -22.38 -2.90
CA ALA A 153 -0.82 -23.41 -2.07
C ALA A 153 -0.24 -22.79 -0.79
N PRO A 154 -0.60 -23.26 0.42
CA PRO A 154 -0.02 -22.73 1.64
C PRO A 154 1.46 -23.12 1.70
N VAL A 155 2.31 -22.18 2.13
CA VAL A 155 3.73 -22.42 2.38
C VAL A 155 3.90 -22.58 3.88
N ARG A 156 4.18 -23.82 4.33
CA ARG A 156 4.35 -24.20 5.74
C ARG A 156 5.79 -24.11 6.21
N GLY A 157 6.72 -23.91 5.29
CA GLY A 157 8.15 -23.80 5.58
C GLY A 157 9.00 -23.85 4.32
N TRP A 158 10.29 -24.00 4.52
CA TRP A 158 11.30 -23.98 3.47
C TRP A 158 11.14 -25.10 2.43
N ASP A 159 10.73 -26.29 2.85
CA ASP A 159 10.54 -27.43 1.95
C ASP A 159 9.47 -27.13 0.88
N ASP A 160 8.39 -26.44 1.27
CA ASP A 160 7.34 -25.99 0.35
C ASP A 160 7.88 -24.92 -0.62
N VAL A 161 8.73 -24.01 -0.16
CA VAL A 161 9.42 -23.04 -1.05
C VAL A 161 10.31 -23.78 -2.05
N ARG A 162 11.06 -24.80 -1.62
CA ARG A 162 11.91 -25.62 -2.50
C ARG A 162 11.10 -26.44 -3.50
N ALA A 163 9.96 -26.99 -3.08
CA ALA A 163 9.04 -27.68 -3.97
C ALA A 163 8.49 -26.70 -5.03
N SER A 164 8.04 -25.52 -4.60
CA SER A 164 7.56 -24.44 -5.47
C SER A 164 8.61 -24.03 -6.52
N MET A 165 9.88 -23.85 -6.14
CA MET A 165 10.97 -23.57 -7.08
C MET A 165 11.10 -24.63 -8.19
N ARG A 166 10.98 -25.92 -7.83
CA ARG A 166 11.12 -27.04 -8.77
C ARG A 166 9.90 -27.19 -9.66
N GLU A 167 8.71 -27.26 -9.07
CA GLU A 167 7.44 -27.52 -9.76
C GLU A 167 7.07 -26.39 -10.73
N HIS A 168 7.26 -25.15 -10.32
CA HIS A 168 6.90 -23.97 -11.11
C HIS A 168 8.07 -23.42 -11.96
N ARG A 169 9.22 -24.13 -11.95
CA ARG A 169 10.45 -23.73 -12.65
C ARG A 169 10.84 -22.29 -12.33
N MET A 170 10.87 -21.98 -11.04
CA MET A 170 11.20 -20.66 -10.49
C MET A 170 12.56 -20.70 -9.80
N PRO A 171 13.68 -20.66 -10.56
CA PRO A 171 15.02 -20.65 -9.98
C PRO A 171 15.32 -19.37 -9.20
N ARG A 172 14.49 -18.34 -9.35
CA ARG A 172 14.56 -17.07 -8.64
C ARG A 172 13.15 -16.65 -8.23
N LEU A 173 12.94 -16.42 -6.95
CA LEU A 173 11.65 -16.02 -6.39
C LEU A 173 11.82 -15.05 -5.22
N PHE A 174 10.76 -14.32 -4.92
CA PHE A 174 10.63 -13.63 -3.64
C PHE A 174 9.78 -14.49 -2.70
N VAL A 175 10.21 -14.60 -1.44
CA VAL A 175 9.38 -15.05 -0.31
C VAL A 175 9.04 -13.80 0.50
N LYS A 176 7.76 -13.54 0.75
CA LYS A 176 7.28 -12.36 1.47
C LYS A 176 6.29 -12.78 2.57
N PRO A 177 6.35 -12.24 3.79
CA PRO A 177 5.24 -12.34 4.73
C PRO A 177 3.98 -11.77 4.08
N ALA A 178 2.86 -12.48 4.18
CA ALA A 178 1.62 -12.11 3.50
C ALA A 178 1.16 -10.69 3.87
N HIS A 179 1.34 -10.31 5.15
CA HIS A 179 0.89 -9.04 5.72
C HIS A 179 2.03 -8.08 6.08
N GLY A 180 3.26 -8.40 5.70
CA GLY A 180 4.43 -7.56 5.98
C GLY A 180 4.41 -6.25 5.18
N SER A 181 5.00 -5.18 5.69
CA SER A 181 5.17 -3.92 4.95
C SER A 181 6.65 -3.52 4.94
N SER A 182 7.00 -2.50 4.14
CA SER A 182 8.36 -1.95 4.11
C SER A 182 9.43 -3.02 3.86
N ALA A 183 9.15 -4.00 2.99
CA ALA A 183 10.03 -5.15 2.71
C ALA A 183 10.56 -5.91 3.96
N SER A 184 9.93 -5.73 5.13
CA SER A 184 10.25 -6.47 6.34
C SER A 184 9.95 -7.94 6.12
N GLY A 185 10.92 -8.81 6.37
CA GLY A 185 10.76 -10.25 6.15
C GLY A 185 10.84 -10.71 4.71
N VAL A 186 11.11 -9.83 3.74
CA VAL A 186 11.21 -10.23 2.33
C VAL A 186 12.57 -10.87 2.04
N LEU A 187 12.56 -12.04 1.40
CA LEU A 187 13.75 -12.74 0.93
C LEU A 187 13.73 -12.82 -0.60
N ALA A 188 14.77 -12.32 -1.26
CA ALA A 188 15.05 -12.62 -2.66
C ALA A 188 15.88 -13.90 -2.73
N VAL A 189 15.26 -15.01 -3.09
CA VAL A 189 15.85 -16.36 -3.12
C VAL A 189 16.25 -16.72 -4.54
N GLU A 190 17.42 -17.32 -4.70
CA GLU A 190 17.87 -17.87 -5.97
C GLU A 190 18.61 -19.20 -5.80
N SER A 191 18.41 -20.10 -6.77
CA SER A 191 19.16 -21.33 -6.92
C SER A 191 20.25 -21.18 -7.98
N GLY A 192 21.49 -21.51 -7.63
CA GLY A 192 22.61 -21.62 -8.54
C GLY A 192 22.88 -23.05 -9.01
N GLY A 193 23.88 -23.21 -9.87
CA GLY A 193 24.35 -24.54 -10.31
C GLY A 193 24.80 -25.42 -9.13
N GLY A 194 24.52 -26.73 -9.23
CA GLY A 194 24.83 -27.71 -8.19
C GLY A 194 23.88 -27.69 -6.99
N GLY A 195 22.68 -27.09 -7.12
CA GLY A 195 21.67 -27.06 -6.06
C GLY A 195 21.90 -25.99 -4.99
N ARG A 196 22.97 -25.20 -5.10
CA ARG A 196 23.30 -24.09 -4.18
C ARG A 196 22.15 -23.09 -4.08
N ILE A 197 21.84 -22.64 -2.87
CA ILE A 197 20.83 -21.63 -2.60
C ILE A 197 21.46 -20.39 -1.99
N ARG A 198 20.95 -19.21 -2.39
CA ARG A 198 21.25 -17.94 -1.76
C ARG A 198 19.97 -17.15 -1.50
N ALA A 199 19.93 -16.43 -0.38
CA ALA A 199 18.89 -15.44 -0.09
C ALA A 199 19.50 -14.06 0.18
N THR A 200 18.92 -13.02 -0.39
CA THR A 200 19.22 -11.61 -0.06
C THR A 200 18.03 -11.00 0.68
N THR A 201 18.25 -10.46 1.87
CA THR A 201 17.19 -9.97 2.76
C THR A 201 17.72 -8.90 3.72
N SER A 202 16.84 -8.10 4.33
CA SER A 202 17.18 -7.25 5.49
C SER A 202 16.97 -7.94 6.84
N VAL A 203 16.43 -9.17 6.83
CA VAL A 203 16.24 -9.98 8.04
C VAL A 203 17.60 -10.38 8.61
N GLU A 204 17.78 -10.07 9.89
CA GLU A 204 18.86 -10.57 10.71
C GLU A 204 18.32 -11.69 11.60
N LEU A 205 18.87 -12.90 11.39
CA LEU A 205 18.70 -14.04 12.27
C LEU A 205 19.66 -13.91 13.46
N ALA A 206 19.11 -13.68 14.65
CA ALA A 206 19.86 -13.62 15.89
C ALA A 206 20.20 -15.03 16.42
N ALA A 207 21.17 -15.11 17.34
CA ALA A 207 21.63 -16.37 17.91
C ALA A 207 20.56 -17.13 18.71
N ASP A 208 19.56 -16.41 19.22
CA ASP A 208 18.38 -16.95 19.91
C ASP A 208 17.27 -17.41 18.95
N GLY A 209 17.49 -17.29 17.62
CA GLY A 209 16.51 -17.61 16.58
C GLY A 209 15.54 -16.47 16.27
N GLY A 210 15.64 -15.32 16.94
CA GLY A 210 14.79 -14.17 16.67
C GLY A 210 15.08 -13.53 15.31
N LEU A 211 14.02 -13.08 14.63
CA LEU A 211 14.14 -12.38 13.35
C LEU A 211 13.93 -10.87 13.52
N TYR A 212 14.90 -10.09 13.08
CA TYR A 212 14.88 -8.63 13.20
C TYR A 212 15.05 -7.95 11.84
N ASN A 213 14.29 -6.90 11.56
CA ASN A 213 14.52 -6.07 10.38
C ASN A 213 15.68 -5.12 10.64
N SER A 214 16.89 -5.54 10.27
CA SER A 214 18.11 -4.77 10.51
C SER A 214 18.25 -3.52 9.63
N LEU A 215 17.35 -3.33 8.65
CA LEU A 215 17.41 -2.35 7.57
C LEU A 215 18.65 -2.46 6.66
N ARG A 216 19.59 -3.34 6.99
CA ARG A 216 20.81 -3.59 6.22
C ARG A 216 20.61 -4.85 5.39
N VAL A 217 20.73 -4.71 4.08
CA VAL A 217 20.65 -5.87 3.17
C VAL A 217 21.87 -6.77 3.38
N ARG A 218 21.62 -8.05 3.65
CA ARG A 218 22.61 -9.12 3.86
C ARG A 218 22.35 -10.28 2.92
N ARG A 219 23.31 -11.21 2.85
CA ARG A 219 23.21 -12.44 2.07
C ARG A 219 23.42 -13.65 2.98
N TYR A 220 22.52 -14.61 2.85
CA TYR A 220 22.63 -15.94 3.44
C TYR A 220 22.94 -16.94 2.32
N GLU A 221 24.00 -17.72 2.49
CA GLU A 221 24.45 -18.75 1.54
C GLU A 221 24.40 -20.16 2.14
N ARG A 222 24.13 -20.28 3.45
CA ARG A 222 23.85 -21.56 4.10
C ARG A 222 22.35 -21.81 4.03
N GLU A 223 21.95 -22.91 3.40
CA GLU A 223 20.53 -23.27 3.24
C GLU A 223 19.83 -23.43 4.60
N GLN A 224 20.53 -23.89 5.65
CA GLN A 224 19.94 -24.00 6.99
C GLN A 224 19.51 -22.65 7.59
N ASP A 225 20.26 -21.57 7.34
CA ASP A 225 19.89 -20.24 7.84
C ASP A 225 18.67 -19.69 7.08
N ILE A 226 18.63 -19.94 5.77
CA ILE A 226 17.50 -19.55 4.92
C ILE A 226 16.25 -20.31 5.35
N ALA A 227 16.39 -21.61 5.62
CA ALA A 227 15.31 -22.44 6.10
C ALA A 227 14.79 -21.94 7.45
N ALA A 228 15.67 -21.70 8.42
CA ALA A 228 15.30 -21.17 9.74
C ALA A 228 14.51 -19.85 9.65
N ILE A 229 14.91 -18.93 8.77
CA ILE A 229 14.18 -17.68 8.55
C ILE A 229 12.79 -17.95 7.95
N VAL A 230 12.71 -18.76 6.91
CA VAL A 230 11.43 -19.06 6.23
C VAL A 230 10.48 -19.81 7.16
N ASP A 231 10.98 -20.80 7.91
CA ASP A 231 10.19 -21.62 8.82
C ASP A 231 9.65 -20.79 10.00
N ALA A 232 10.42 -19.82 10.50
CA ALA A 232 9.97 -18.89 11.53
C ALA A 232 8.91 -17.90 11.03
N LEU A 233 8.91 -17.54 9.74
CA LEU A 233 7.92 -16.65 9.13
C LEU A 233 6.67 -17.37 8.61
N ALA A 234 6.77 -18.66 8.28
CA ALA A 234 5.68 -19.44 7.71
C ALA A 234 4.35 -19.41 8.51
N PRO A 235 4.35 -19.42 9.86
CA PRO A 235 3.11 -19.34 10.64
C PRO A 235 2.28 -18.07 10.41
N ASP A 236 2.90 -16.97 9.99
CA ASP A 236 2.19 -15.74 9.64
C ASP A 236 1.56 -15.78 8.23
N GLY A 237 1.90 -16.79 7.44
CA GLY A 237 1.55 -16.91 6.03
C GLY A 237 2.59 -16.24 5.13
N LEU A 238 2.95 -16.95 4.04
CA LEU A 238 3.92 -16.48 3.07
C LEU A 238 3.31 -16.39 1.67
N HIS A 239 3.75 -15.38 0.94
CA HIS A 239 3.54 -15.20 -0.48
C HIS A 239 4.85 -15.49 -1.21
N VAL A 240 4.77 -16.34 -2.24
CA VAL A 240 5.89 -16.71 -3.10
C VAL A 240 5.59 -16.27 -4.52
N GLU A 241 6.48 -15.49 -5.12
CA GLU A 241 6.27 -15.00 -6.48
C GLU A 241 7.58 -14.99 -7.27
N ARG A 242 7.46 -15.06 -8.60
CA ARG A 242 8.60 -15.01 -9.50
C ARG A 242 9.37 -13.70 -9.34
N TRP A 243 10.68 -13.81 -9.14
CA TRP A 243 11.55 -12.64 -9.15
C TRP A 243 11.74 -12.18 -10.60
N LEU A 244 10.97 -11.16 -11.00
CA LEU A 244 11.08 -10.56 -12.33
C LEU A 244 12.36 -9.71 -12.47
N PRO A 245 13.08 -9.81 -13.60
CA PRO A 245 14.13 -8.86 -13.93
C PRO A 245 13.49 -7.50 -14.22
N LYS A 246 13.93 -6.47 -13.49
CA LYS A 246 13.43 -5.10 -13.62
C LYS A 246 14.26 -4.31 -14.61
N ALA A 247 13.64 -3.30 -15.21
CA ALA A 247 14.37 -2.26 -15.92
C ALA A 247 15.37 -1.58 -14.97
N ALA A 248 16.37 -0.94 -15.56
CA ALA A 248 17.39 -0.22 -14.82
C ALA A 248 17.51 1.21 -15.33
N GLN A 249 17.85 2.12 -14.41
CA GLN A 249 18.23 3.50 -14.65
C GLN A 249 19.63 3.68 -14.08
N GLU A 250 20.58 4.12 -14.91
CA GLU A 250 21.98 4.33 -14.51
C GLU A 250 22.62 3.08 -13.85
N GLY A 251 22.33 1.89 -14.39
CA GLY A 251 22.84 0.62 -13.86
C GLY A 251 22.22 0.19 -12.51
N ARG A 252 21.17 0.86 -12.05
CA ARG A 252 20.42 0.52 -10.83
C ARG A 252 19.04 0.02 -11.23
N VAL A 253 18.60 -1.11 -10.67
CA VAL A 253 17.25 -1.62 -10.93
C VAL A 253 16.22 -0.61 -10.43
N ALA A 254 15.15 -0.42 -11.19
CA ALA A 254 14.13 0.60 -10.95
C ALA A 254 12.75 -0.05 -10.73
N ASP A 255 11.97 0.56 -9.86
CA ASP A 255 10.52 0.40 -9.81
C ASP A 255 9.84 1.77 -9.73
N LEU A 256 8.53 1.78 -9.90
CA LEU A 256 7.69 2.97 -9.81
C LEU A 256 6.71 2.80 -8.65
N ARG A 257 6.62 3.80 -7.79
CA ARG A 257 5.55 3.92 -6.82
C ARG A 257 4.57 4.96 -7.36
N VAL A 258 3.38 4.51 -7.73
CA VAL A 258 2.33 5.32 -8.33
C VAL A 258 1.17 5.43 -7.35
N VAL A 259 0.74 6.66 -7.03
CA VAL A 259 -0.46 6.90 -6.21
C VAL A 259 -1.65 7.08 -7.15
N VAL A 260 -2.69 6.28 -6.93
CA VAL A 260 -3.95 6.36 -7.66
C VAL A 260 -5.01 6.87 -6.70
N VAL A 261 -5.63 8.00 -7.04
CA VAL A 261 -6.70 8.64 -6.24
C VAL A 261 -7.96 8.69 -7.10
N ALA A 262 -9.08 8.19 -6.58
CA ALA A 262 -10.36 8.11 -7.28
C ALA A 262 -10.23 7.48 -8.68
N GLY A 263 -9.44 6.40 -8.79
CA GLY A 263 -9.22 5.66 -10.04
C GLY A 263 -8.25 6.30 -11.03
N ARG A 264 -7.65 7.46 -10.72
CA ARG A 264 -6.70 8.17 -11.59
C ARG A 264 -5.30 8.16 -11.03
N ALA A 265 -4.30 7.84 -11.85
CA ALA A 265 -2.90 7.90 -11.46
C ALA A 265 -2.48 9.38 -11.33
N THR A 266 -2.24 9.83 -10.10
CA THR A 266 -2.03 11.25 -9.82
C THR A 266 -0.59 11.59 -9.47
N HIS A 267 0.15 10.69 -8.83
CA HIS A 267 1.55 10.93 -8.45
C HIS A 267 2.40 9.72 -8.79
N ALA A 268 3.67 9.93 -9.15
CA ALA A 268 4.62 8.84 -9.34
C ALA A 268 6.01 9.21 -8.85
N VAL A 269 6.72 8.24 -8.28
CA VAL A 269 8.14 8.35 -7.96
C VAL A 269 8.88 7.10 -8.43
N VAL A 270 10.04 7.29 -9.05
CA VAL A 270 10.96 6.21 -9.39
C VAL A 270 11.80 5.88 -8.17
N ARG A 271 11.94 4.60 -7.81
CA ARG A 271 12.92 4.17 -6.80
C ARG A 271 13.95 3.25 -7.44
N THR A 272 15.23 3.53 -7.19
CA THR A 272 16.35 2.80 -7.78
C THR A 272 17.26 2.17 -6.73
N SER A 273 17.75 0.96 -6.99
CA SER A 273 18.59 0.22 -6.06
C SER A 273 19.71 -0.55 -6.76
N ARG A 274 20.80 -0.81 -6.03
CA ARG A 274 21.84 -1.78 -6.44
C ARG A 274 21.51 -3.21 -6.00
N SER A 275 20.48 -3.36 -5.17
CA SER A 275 19.97 -4.65 -4.71
C SER A 275 18.61 -4.94 -5.37
N PRO A 276 18.12 -6.20 -5.31
CA PRO A 276 16.79 -6.55 -5.80
C PRO A 276 15.67 -5.78 -5.10
N LEU A 277 15.89 -5.40 -3.84
CA LEU A 277 14.98 -4.64 -2.98
C LEU A 277 15.17 -3.14 -3.23
N THR A 278 14.12 -2.48 -3.73
CA THR A 278 14.13 -1.09 -4.21
C THR A 278 13.58 -0.08 -3.20
N ASN A 279 13.08 -0.54 -2.06
CA ASN A 279 12.51 0.32 -1.04
C ASN A 279 13.51 1.37 -0.53
N LEU A 280 13.04 2.61 -0.37
CA LEU A 280 13.89 3.76 -0.02
C LEU A 280 14.57 3.60 1.34
N HIS A 281 13.90 3.01 2.32
CA HIS A 281 14.45 2.77 3.66
C HIS A 281 15.50 1.65 3.71
N LEU A 282 15.67 0.87 2.63
CA LEU A 282 16.74 -0.13 2.47
C LEU A 282 17.93 0.41 1.64
N GLY A 283 18.07 1.73 1.53
CA GLY A 283 19.13 2.39 0.74
C GLY A 283 18.78 2.58 -0.74
N GLY A 284 17.50 2.40 -1.10
CA GLY A 284 16.97 2.86 -2.38
C GLY A 284 17.06 4.38 -2.52
N ARG A 285 17.13 4.89 -3.75
CA ARG A 285 17.18 6.33 -4.05
C ARG A 285 16.04 6.72 -4.96
N ARG A 286 15.56 7.96 -4.88
CA ARG A 286 14.67 8.50 -5.91
C ARG A 286 15.44 8.56 -7.24
N GLY A 287 14.85 8.01 -8.29
CA GLY A 287 15.34 8.14 -9.66
C GLY A 287 14.74 9.37 -10.34
N ASP A 288 15.06 9.54 -11.62
CA ASP A 288 14.51 10.60 -12.47
C ASP A 288 13.33 10.05 -13.28
N LEU A 289 12.14 10.63 -13.05
CA LEU A 289 10.90 10.22 -13.71
C LEU A 289 10.86 10.63 -15.18
N ASP A 290 11.48 11.75 -15.56
CA ASP A 290 11.51 12.19 -16.96
C ASP A 290 12.39 11.26 -17.79
N ALA A 291 13.55 10.85 -17.27
CA ALA A 291 14.37 9.81 -17.89
C ALA A 291 13.63 8.46 -18.02
N VAL A 292 12.71 8.12 -17.10
CA VAL A 292 11.84 6.94 -17.26
C VAL A 292 10.86 7.14 -18.43
N ARG A 293 10.22 8.31 -18.53
CA ARG A 293 9.29 8.63 -19.62
C ARG A 293 9.98 8.59 -20.99
N GLU A 294 11.19 9.14 -21.07
CA GLU A 294 12.04 9.07 -22.26
C GLU A 294 12.41 7.64 -22.62
N ALA A 295 12.82 6.82 -21.64
CA ALA A 295 13.17 5.42 -21.87
C ALA A 295 11.97 4.58 -22.35
N VAL A 296 10.78 4.82 -21.80
CA VAL A 296 9.52 4.21 -22.24
C VAL A 296 9.21 4.60 -23.69
N GLY A 297 9.33 5.89 -24.02
CA GLY A 297 9.11 6.41 -25.37
C GLY A 297 10.11 5.86 -26.39
N ALA A 298 11.40 5.83 -26.05
CA ALA A 298 12.46 5.26 -26.88
C ALA A 298 12.27 3.75 -27.11
N ALA A 299 11.66 3.06 -26.14
CA ALA A 299 11.29 1.66 -26.29
C ALA A 299 10.05 1.45 -27.18
N GLY A 300 9.33 2.50 -27.59
CA GLY A 300 8.12 2.41 -28.41
C GLY A 300 6.85 2.09 -27.62
N ALA A 301 6.86 2.30 -26.30
CA ALA A 301 5.68 2.25 -25.44
C ALA A 301 5.27 3.66 -25.01
N ARG A 302 4.04 3.84 -24.50
CA ARG A 302 3.59 5.14 -23.98
C ARG A 302 3.67 5.14 -22.46
N TRP A 303 4.04 6.27 -21.88
CA TRP A 303 3.99 6.46 -20.42
C TRP A 303 2.60 6.17 -19.85
N THR A 304 1.55 6.57 -20.58
CA THR A 304 0.16 6.28 -20.21
C THR A 304 -0.12 4.78 -20.12
N ASP A 305 0.51 3.93 -20.93
CA ASP A 305 0.30 2.48 -20.87
C ASP A 305 0.79 1.89 -19.52
N LEU A 306 1.81 2.49 -18.91
CA LEU A 306 2.29 2.10 -17.57
C LEU A 306 1.33 2.59 -16.48
N LEU A 307 0.82 3.82 -16.61
CA LEU A 307 -0.18 4.36 -15.67
C LEU A 307 -1.50 3.58 -15.74
N ASP A 308 -1.93 3.17 -16.94
CA ASP A 308 -3.13 2.37 -17.16
C ASP A 308 -3.07 1.03 -16.39
N VAL A 309 -1.89 0.43 -16.23
CA VAL A 309 -1.72 -0.78 -15.40
C VAL A 309 -2.02 -0.47 -13.93
N CYS A 310 -1.58 0.68 -13.42
CA CYS A 310 -1.87 1.11 -12.05
C CYS A 310 -3.34 1.48 -11.87
N GLU A 311 -3.96 2.18 -12.82
CA GLU A 311 -5.39 2.52 -12.79
C GLU A 311 -6.26 1.26 -12.82
N ARG A 312 -5.91 0.26 -13.66
CA ARG A 312 -6.60 -1.05 -13.67
C ARG A 312 -6.43 -1.82 -12.36
N ALA A 313 -5.27 -1.75 -11.72
CA ALA A 313 -5.05 -2.34 -10.41
C ALA A 313 -5.94 -1.68 -9.34
N ALA A 314 -6.02 -0.35 -9.34
CA ALA A 314 -6.90 0.39 -8.44
C ALA A 314 -8.39 0.12 -8.72
N ALA A 315 -8.78 -0.07 -9.98
CA ALA A 315 -10.16 -0.39 -10.36
C ALA A 315 -10.67 -1.73 -9.78
N CYS A 316 -9.76 -2.60 -9.31
CA CYS A 316 -10.12 -3.80 -8.57
C CYS A 316 -10.62 -3.51 -7.13
N PHE A 317 -10.43 -2.28 -6.64
CA PHE A 317 -10.79 -1.81 -5.30
C PHE A 317 -11.60 -0.50 -5.39
N PRO A 318 -12.79 -0.52 -6.01
CA PRO A 318 -13.55 0.69 -6.35
C PRO A 318 -14.13 1.43 -5.14
N ARG A 319 -14.17 0.79 -3.96
CA ARG A 319 -14.64 1.38 -2.70
C ARG A 319 -13.51 1.89 -1.82
N THR A 320 -12.27 1.85 -2.30
CA THR A 320 -11.09 2.44 -1.67
C THR A 320 -10.63 3.66 -2.46
N LEU A 321 -10.69 4.84 -1.86
CA LEU A 321 -10.42 6.10 -2.55
C LEU A 321 -8.98 6.21 -3.06
N CYS A 322 -8.01 5.72 -2.30
CA CYS A 322 -6.59 5.99 -2.54
C CYS A 322 -5.73 4.74 -2.30
N VAL A 323 -4.96 4.35 -3.32
CA VAL A 323 -4.01 3.23 -3.24
C VAL A 323 -2.64 3.62 -3.79
N GLY A 324 -1.59 3.03 -3.24
CA GLY A 324 -0.22 3.13 -3.71
C GLY A 324 0.21 1.86 -4.44
N VAL A 325 0.37 1.92 -5.76
CA VAL A 325 0.75 0.80 -6.62
C VAL A 325 2.27 0.76 -6.77
N ASP A 326 2.87 -0.36 -6.40
CA ASP A 326 4.25 -0.70 -6.74
C ASP A 326 4.28 -1.35 -8.12
N LEU A 327 4.70 -0.59 -9.12
CA LEU A 327 4.82 -1.04 -10.50
C LEU A 327 6.27 -1.44 -10.79
N LEU A 328 6.45 -2.61 -11.41
CA LEU A 328 7.72 -3.22 -11.76
C LEU A 328 7.91 -3.17 -13.28
N PRO A 329 8.62 -2.15 -13.83
CA PRO A 329 8.91 -2.10 -15.26
C PRO A 329 9.81 -3.28 -15.64
N ALA A 330 9.42 -4.01 -16.68
CA ALA A 330 10.22 -5.09 -17.24
C ALA A 330 11.45 -4.52 -17.97
N VAL A 331 12.49 -5.35 -18.14
CA VAL A 331 13.66 -4.99 -18.95
C VAL A 331 13.22 -4.42 -20.30
N GLY A 332 13.77 -3.26 -20.65
CA GLY A 332 13.42 -2.54 -21.88
C GLY A 332 12.18 -1.65 -21.79
N TRP A 333 11.59 -1.44 -20.60
CA TRP A 333 10.55 -0.43 -20.31
C TRP A 333 9.22 -0.54 -21.09
N ARG A 334 9.03 -1.59 -21.90
CA ARG A 334 7.81 -1.78 -22.73
C ARG A 334 6.60 -2.32 -21.99
N ARG A 335 6.82 -3.00 -20.87
CA ARG A 335 5.79 -3.68 -20.09
C ARG A 335 6.08 -3.47 -18.63
N ALA A 336 5.06 -3.62 -17.80
CA ALA A 336 5.22 -3.61 -16.37
C ALA A 336 4.28 -4.62 -15.72
N ALA A 337 4.60 -5.02 -14.49
CA ALA A 337 3.75 -5.83 -13.63
C ALA A 337 3.57 -5.14 -12.29
N VAL A 338 2.42 -5.32 -11.66
CA VAL A 338 2.16 -4.85 -10.30
C VAL A 338 2.85 -5.81 -9.32
N GLY A 339 3.73 -5.27 -8.48
CA GLY A 339 4.39 -6.02 -7.42
C GLY A 339 3.61 -6.02 -6.11
N GLU A 340 2.87 -4.94 -5.83
CA GLU A 340 2.04 -4.77 -4.63
C GLU A 340 1.08 -3.58 -4.81
N VAL A 341 -0.08 -3.62 -4.16
CA VAL A 341 -0.99 -2.47 -4.00
C VAL A 341 -1.16 -2.20 -2.51
N ASN A 342 -0.80 -0.98 -2.10
CA ASN A 342 -0.81 -0.55 -0.71
C ASN A 342 -2.05 0.30 -0.44
N ALA A 343 -2.77 0.02 0.65
CA ALA A 343 -3.84 0.89 1.12
C ALA A 343 -3.32 2.27 1.54
N PHE A 344 -4.23 3.26 1.59
CA PHE A 344 -3.98 4.62 2.10
C PHE A 344 -3.01 5.46 1.26
N GLY A 345 -2.69 5.04 0.03
CA GLY A 345 -1.72 5.70 -0.82
C GLY A 345 -0.30 5.62 -0.28
N ASP A 346 0.46 6.71 -0.40
CA ASP A 346 1.83 6.78 0.08
C ASP A 346 2.17 8.17 0.63
N LEU A 347 3.15 8.23 1.54
CA LEU A 347 3.68 9.47 2.09
C LEU A 347 4.78 10.00 1.18
N LEU A 348 4.40 10.88 0.24
CA LEU A 348 5.30 11.49 -0.74
C LEU A 348 5.45 13.01 -0.51
N PRO A 349 6.06 13.45 0.61
CA PRO A 349 6.15 14.87 0.92
C PRO A 349 6.92 15.62 -0.16
N ARG A 350 6.44 16.82 -0.48
CA ARG A 350 6.99 17.74 -1.51
C ARG A 350 6.90 17.22 -2.95
N LEU A 351 6.13 16.17 -3.20
CA LEU A 351 5.81 15.73 -4.57
C LEU A 351 4.43 16.26 -4.94
N THR A 352 4.32 16.90 -6.10
CA THR A 352 3.04 17.35 -6.67
C THR A 352 2.56 16.40 -7.76
N GLY A 353 1.28 16.50 -8.11
CA GLY A 353 0.65 15.65 -9.10
C GLY A 353 1.27 15.74 -10.51
N LEU A 354 1.08 14.66 -11.27
CA LEU A 354 1.57 14.49 -12.64
C LEU A 354 0.83 15.45 -13.60
N PRO A 355 1.51 15.94 -14.65
CA PRO A 355 0.85 16.67 -15.72
C PRO A 355 -0.25 15.85 -16.40
N GLY A 356 -1.41 16.46 -16.63
CA GLY A 356 -2.61 15.85 -17.19
C GLY A 356 -3.42 14.96 -16.23
N SER A 357 -3.05 14.89 -14.94
CA SER A 357 -3.75 14.05 -13.97
C SER A 357 -4.91 14.75 -13.26
N GLY A 358 -4.97 16.08 -13.30
CA GLY A 358 -5.91 16.89 -12.51
C GLY A 358 -5.45 17.13 -11.06
N ALA A 359 -4.23 16.69 -10.72
CA ALA A 359 -3.61 16.87 -9.40
C ALA A 359 -2.41 17.83 -9.45
N GLU A 360 -2.20 18.56 -10.55
CA GLU A 360 -1.09 19.50 -10.70
C GLU A 360 -1.10 20.56 -9.58
N GLY A 361 0.05 20.72 -8.93
CA GLY A 361 0.20 21.64 -7.78
C GLY A 361 -0.39 21.15 -6.47
N LEU A 362 -1.12 20.03 -6.46
CA LEU A 362 -1.62 19.37 -5.26
C LEU A 362 -0.65 18.26 -4.83
N ASP A 363 -0.58 18.03 -3.52
CA ASP A 363 0.04 16.81 -2.99
C ASP A 363 -0.95 15.64 -2.94
N THR A 364 -0.50 14.49 -2.46
CA THR A 364 -1.32 13.27 -2.39
C THR A 364 -2.55 13.41 -1.49
N TYR A 365 -2.53 14.28 -0.48
CA TYR A 365 -3.64 14.45 0.46
C TYR A 365 -4.62 15.51 -0.01
N ALA A 366 -4.13 16.64 -0.52
CA ALA A 366 -4.95 17.65 -1.16
C ALA A 366 -5.71 17.07 -2.37
N THR A 367 -5.08 16.15 -3.10
CA THR A 367 -5.75 15.41 -4.19
C THR A 367 -6.89 14.52 -3.69
N GLN A 368 -6.72 13.83 -2.56
CA GLN A 368 -7.80 13.05 -1.94
C GLN A 368 -8.96 13.95 -1.50
N VAL A 369 -8.67 15.07 -0.85
CA VAL A 369 -9.70 16.04 -0.42
C VAL A 369 -10.43 16.62 -1.64
N ALA A 370 -9.71 17.02 -2.69
CA ALA A 370 -10.30 17.51 -3.92
C ALA A 370 -11.21 16.48 -4.60
N ALA A 371 -10.80 15.20 -4.60
CA ALA A 371 -11.61 14.10 -5.14
C ALA A 371 -12.91 13.89 -4.36
N VAL A 372 -12.85 13.94 -3.02
CA VAL A 372 -14.04 13.84 -2.16
C VAL A 372 -15.00 15.02 -2.40
N LEU A 373 -14.47 16.24 -2.54
CA LEU A 373 -15.28 17.43 -2.80
C LEU A 373 -15.89 17.43 -4.21
N GLY A 374 -15.16 16.91 -5.20
CA GLY A 374 -15.61 16.80 -6.58
C GLY A 374 -16.78 15.82 -6.79
N ASP A 375 -16.92 14.83 -5.90
CA ASP A 375 -18.00 13.84 -5.92
C ASP A 375 -18.69 13.74 -4.55
N ILE A 376 -18.99 14.90 -3.94
CA ILE A 376 -19.50 14.95 -2.57
C ILE A 376 -20.85 14.25 -2.41
N ALA A 377 -21.63 14.13 -3.50
CA ALA A 377 -22.91 13.43 -3.49
C ALA A 377 -22.71 11.95 -3.12
N ARG A 378 -21.72 11.28 -3.71
CA ARG A 378 -21.37 9.88 -3.39
C ARG A 378 -21.06 9.70 -1.90
N TYR A 379 -20.38 10.67 -1.29
CA TYR A 379 -19.95 10.60 0.11
C TYR A 379 -20.97 11.14 1.12
N ARG A 380 -22.11 11.67 0.65
CA ARG A 380 -23.25 12.08 1.49
C ARG A 380 -24.38 11.06 1.52
N THR A 381 -24.51 10.23 0.48
CA THR A 381 -25.57 9.22 0.35
C THR A 381 -25.06 7.79 0.54
N GLY A 382 -23.78 7.62 0.86
CA GLY A 382 -23.17 6.30 1.02
C GLY A 382 -23.88 5.49 2.11
N THR A 383 -24.24 4.26 1.79
CA THR A 383 -24.80 3.32 2.77
C THR A 383 -23.82 3.25 3.95
N PRO A 384 -24.27 3.49 5.20
CA PRO A 384 -23.44 3.24 6.37
C PRO A 384 -22.91 1.81 6.29
N HIS A 385 -21.60 1.63 6.27
CA HIS A 385 -21.04 0.29 6.41
C HIS A 385 -21.41 -0.19 7.82
N ALA A 386 -22.21 -1.26 7.87
CA ALA A 386 -22.70 -1.87 9.09
C ALA A 386 -21.60 -2.63 9.84
#